data_AF-J2YVI6-F1
#
_entry.id   AF-J2YVI6-F1
#
_cell.length_a   1.000
_cell.length_b   1.000
_cell.length_c   1.000
_cell.angle_alpha   90.00
_cell.angle_beta   90.00
_cell.angle_gamma   90.00
#
_symmetry.space_group_name_H-M   'P 1'
#
loop_
_entity.id
_entity.type
_entity.pdbx_description
1 polymer ?
#
loop_
_entity_poly.entity_id
_entity_poly.type
_entity_poly.pdbx_seq_one_letter_code
_entity_poly.pdbx_strand_id
1 'polypeptide(L)' 'PPAGAVQILPGTTHRRGTPPAVVETDARTWLSLACGLLTWDEAVAGSLVSASGERTDLGPLLPLV' A
#
# COMPACT_ATOMS: atom_id res chain seq x y z
N PRO A 1 -8.60 -6.44 -6.46
CA PRO A 1 -9.85 -5.68 -6.24
C PRO A 1 -11.10 -6.58 -6.37
N PRO A 2 -11.60 -7.11 -5.24
CA PRO A 2 -12.97 -6.72 -4.81
C PRO A 2 -13.09 -6.35 -3.31
N ALA A 3 -11.99 -6.32 -2.56
CA ALA A 3 -12.04 -6.20 -1.09
C ALA A 3 -12.26 -4.77 -0.55
N GLY A 4 -11.78 -3.72 -1.24
CA GLY A 4 -11.97 -2.33 -0.83
C GLY A 4 -10.83 -1.39 -1.26
N ALA A 5 -10.97 -0.11 -0.94
CA ALA A 5 -9.94 0.93 -1.12
C ALA A 5 -10.09 1.97 0.01
N VAL A 6 -8.96 2.46 0.55
CA VAL A 6 -8.93 3.43 1.65
C VAL A 6 -7.86 4.51 1.41
N GLN A 7 -7.99 5.65 2.09
CA GLN A 7 -6.97 6.70 2.14
C GLN A 7 -6.57 6.90 3.61
N ILE A 8 -5.26 6.85 3.89
CA ILE A 8 -4.75 6.79 5.27
C ILE A 8 -3.84 7.96 5.66
N LEU A 9 -3.28 8.68 4.67
CA LEU A 9 -2.42 9.84 4.92
C LEU A 9 -3.16 11.15 4.59
N PRO A 10 -2.96 12.22 5.39
CA PRO A 10 -3.40 13.54 5.00
C PRO A 10 -2.68 13.99 3.72
N GLY A 11 -3.43 14.60 2.81
CA GLY A 11 -2.91 15.02 1.51
C GLY A 11 -3.75 16.13 0.89
N THR A 12 -3.16 16.82 -0.08
CA THR A 12 -3.89 17.80 -0.89
C THR A 12 -4.99 17.10 -1.68
N THR A 13 -6.11 17.79 -1.85
CA THR A 13 -7.23 17.31 -2.67
C THR A 13 -6.71 16.83 -4.02
N HIS A 14 -7.16 15.65 -4.45
CA HIS A 14 -6.87 15.07 -5.75
C HIS A 14 -7.03 16.12 -6.86
N ARG A 15 -5.93 16.47 -7.53
CA ARG A 15 -5.94 17.28 -8.74
C ARG A 15 -5.49 16.43 -9.91
N ARG A 16 -6.24 16.52 -11.01
CA ARG A 16 -5.94 15.83 -12.27
C ARG A 16 -4.52 16.21 -12.73
N GLY A 17 -3.63 15.22 -12.91
CA GLY A 17 -2.33 15.41 -13.56
C GLY A 17 -1.08 15.03 -12.75
N THR A 18 -1.18 14.87 -11.43
CA THR A 18 -0.07 14.30 -10.61
C THR A 18 -0.39 12.82 -10.35
N PRO A 19 0.54 11.88 -10.62
CA PRO A 19 0.32 10.47 -10.30
C PRO A 19 0.00 10.36 -8.80
N PRO A 20 -1.19 9.90 -8.41
CA PRO A 20 -1.53 9.77 -7.00
C PRO A 20 -0.63 8.71 -6.38
N ALA A 21 -0.26 8.92 -5.11
CA ALA A 21 0.34 7.86 -4.29
C ALA A 21 -0.68 6.72 -4.17
N VAL A 22 -0.41 5.60 -4.83
CA VAL A 22 -1.30 4.45 -4.87
C VAL A 22 -0.49 3.19 -4.58
N VAL A 23 -1.03 2.38 -3.68
CA VAL A 23 -0.53 1.03 -3.34
C VAL A 23 -1.64 0.04 -3.66
N GLU A 24 -1.36 -0.94 -4.51
CA GLU A 24 -2.30 -1.98 -4.92
C GLU A 24 -1.71 -3.37 -4.69
N THR A 25 -2.53 -4.28 -4.18
CA THR A 25 -2.18 -5.69 -3.99
C THR A 25 -3.46 -6.55 -3.87
N ASP A 26 -3.31 -7.87 -3.83
CA ASP A 26 -4.41 -8.78 -3.57
C ASP A 26 -4.72 -8.91 -2.06
N ALA A 27 -5.89 -9.48 -1.74
CA ALA A 27 -6.36 -9.55 -0.36
C ALA A 27 -5.48 -10.41 0.55
N ARG A 28 -4.86 -11.48 0.04
CA ARG A 28 -4.01 -12.36 0.84
C ARG A 28 -2.71 -11.64 1.20
N THR A 29 -2.09 -10.99 0.22
CA THR A 29 -0.87 -10.20 0.44
C THR A 29 -1.12 -9.06 1.42
N TRP A 30 -2.24 -8.34 1.29
CA TRP A 30 -2.63 -7.30 2.26
C TRP A 30 -2.75 -7.85 3.69
N LEU A 31 -3.45 -8.97 3.89
CA LEU A 31 -3.62 -9.54 5.23
C LEU A 31 -2.29 -10.04 5.80
N SER A 32 -1.41 -10.63 4.98
CA SER A 32 -0.08 -11.04 5.44
C SER A 32 0.75 -9.83 5.90
N LEU A 33 0.69 -8.71 5.18
CA LEU A 33 1.35 -7.45 5.56
C LEU A 33 0.74 -6.87 6.85
N ALA A 34 -0.58 -6.78 6.91
CA ALA A 34 -1.31 -6.21 8.04
C ALA A 34 -1.08 -7.00 9.35
N CYS A 35 -0.88 -8.32 9.25
CA CYS A 35 -0.63 -9.20 10.38
C CYS A 35 0.85 -9.53 10.61
N GLY A 36 1.79 -8.90 9.88
CA GLY A 36 3.23 -9.12 10.04
C GLY A 36 3.77 -10.49 9.60
N LEU A 37 3.00 -11.23 8.78
CA LEU A 37 3.41 -12.50 8.17
C LEU A 37 4.26 -12.32 6.90
N LEU A 38 4.29 -11.10 6.36
CA LEU A 38 5.08 -10.68 5.21
C LEU A 38 5.57 -9.26 5.50
N THR A 39 6.85 -8.97 5.27
CA THR A 39 7.37 -7.61 5.43
C THR A 39 7.09 -6.76 4.18
N TRP A 40 7.09 -5.44 4.34
CA TRP A 40 6.92 -4.51 3.22
C TRP A 40 8.01 -4.69 2.16
N ASP A 41 9.27 -4.76 2.57
CA ASP A 41 10.41 -4.90 1.66
C ASP A 41 10.36 -6.23 0.87
N GLU A 42 9.98 -7.34 1.52
CA GLU A 42 9.78 -8.62 0.84
C GLU A 42 8.64 -8.55 -0.18
N ALA A 43 7.54 -7.87 0.15
CA ALA A 43 6.40 -7.74 -0.75
C ALA A 43 6.73 -6.90 -1.99
N VAL A 44 7.49 -5.81 -1.82
CA VAL A 44 7.96 -4.98 -2.93
C VAL A 44 8.99 -5.73 -3.79
N ALA A 45 9.99 -6.35 -3.16
CA ALA A 45 11.01 -7.14 -3.86
C ALA A 45 10.41 -8.32 -4.64
N GLY A 46 9.34 -8.92 -4.10
CA GLY A 46 8.60 -10.02 -4.72
C GLY A 46 7.58 -9.60 -5.78
N SER A 47 7.45 -8.30 -6.10
CA SER A 47 6.39 -7.77 -6.98
C SER A 47 4.96 -8.16 -6.53
N LEU A 48 4.77 -8.39 -5.24
CA LEU A 48 3.47 -8.72 -4.64
C LEU A 48 2.63 -7.45 -4.39
N VAL A 49 3.30 -6.30 -4.33
CA VAL A 49 2.69 -4.98 -4.18
C VAL A 49 3.12 -4.10 -5.34
N SER A 50 2.16 -3.41 -5.95
CA SER A 50 2.41 -2.29 -6.86
C SER A 50 2.33 -0.99 -6.06
N ALA A 51 3.46 -0.30 -5.92
CA ALA A 51 3.55 0.99 -5.23
C ALA A 51 3.99 2.07 -6.23
N SER A 52 3.15 3.09 -6.42
CA SER A 52 3.40 4.15 -7.40
C SER A 52 3.13 5.55 -6.83
N GLY A 53 4.02 6.48 -7.11
CA GLY A 53 3.97 7.84 -6.55
C GLY A 53 4.72 7.98 -5.22
N GLU A 54 4.85 9.22 -4.75
CA GLU A 54 5.57 9.54 -3.52
C GLU A 54 4.83 9.05 -2.26
N ARG A 55 5.56 8.78 -1.17
CA ARG A 55 4.99 8.38 0.14
C ARG A 55 4.12 7.10 0.07
N THR A 56 4.50 6.17 -0.79
CA THR A 56 3.87 4.85 -0.92
C THR A 56 4.55 3.78 -0.08
N ASP A 57 5.67 4.09 0.59
CA ASP A 57 6.28 3.21 1.57
C ASP A 57 5.40 3.10 2.81
N LEU A 58 4.74 1.95 2.97
CA LEU A 58 3.91 1.63 4.12
C LEU A 58 4.67 0.85 5.20
N GLY A 59 5.95 0.52 5.00
CA GLY A 59 6.77 -0.22 5.96
C GLY A 59 6.71 0.35 7.38
N PRO A 60 6.84 1.68 7.57
CA PRO A 60 6.72 2.30 8.90
C PRO A 60 5.32 2.24 9.55
N LEU A 61 4.29 1.88 8.79
CA LEU A 61 2.89 1.81 9.23
C LEU A 61 2.40 0.36 9.44
N LEU A 62 3.24 -0.63 9.16
CA LEU A 62 2.91 -2.05 9.24
C LEU A 62 3.81 -2.75 10.27
N PRO A 63 3.34 -3.80 10.96
CA PRO A 63 1.98 -4.39 10.88
C PRO A 63 0.93 -3.53 11.62
N LEU A 64 -0.34 -3.81 11.37
CA LEU A 64 -1.49 -3.11 11.98
C LEU A 64 -2.02 -3.79 13.25
N VAL A 65 -1.78 -5.10 13.39
CA VAL A 65 -2.27 -5.94 14.50
C VAL A 65 -1.16 -6.78 15.10
#